data_AF-A0AAV0STJ3-F1
#
_entry.id   AF-A0AAV0STJ3-F1
#
_cell.length_a   1.000
_cell.length_b   1.000
_cell.length_c   1.000
_cell.angle_alpha   90.00
_cell.angle_beta   90.00
_cell.angle_gamma   90.00
#
_symmetry.space_group_name_H-M   'P 1'
#
loop_
_entity.id
_entity.type
_entity.pdbx_description
1 polymer ?
#
loop_
_entity_poly.entity_id
_entity_poly.type
_entity_poly.pdbx_seq_one_letter_code
_entity_poly.pdbx_strand_id
1 'polypeptide(L)'
;MMTPLSTAGPSDEDKRLNEELLQTLHSCGLYETEERLAQRGRVLKRLHHVLQEYALHEYETTSKRPQPQLQLRTFGSYRLGVQSREADIDTLCIAPRHCTQASFFDKAPILLETSPNVTGLRVISDAFVPVIKMKVDGIPVDLLFVSLDLDSIPKDLDILDDRYLKGLDETSVRSCNGVRVTERILQLVPNPDTFRTTLIAVKHWARMRGIYSNVLGFLGGVNWAILVARICQFYPNLLPASLLARFFRIYQMWTWPNPIMVDRVDNPLNLGFSGWNPKINVRDRLHLMPIITPAYPAINSSYNVMASTLHILKSEFGKGFDRTLEIETKRVQKTSWAKLFVPPKFFQRSKHFLRVQIMANSAEDFDGWFGWVVSRLRQLFLRLEALPNLRIYPFGRFFDFIETKDTCPKSSSKCEVHTSWLFIGLGFTAPEIVPVTGATHSINLTSVIRDFAFYTDQWEARHGGMDMQIDHVTRAEIPEWVFEFVECGESDSKHLRKRSPNTKLSKKKKRDSGDASDYTYVMNGTNKTVAGISPTESSSKKSKGT
;
A
#
# COMPACT_ATOMS: atom_id res chain seq x y z
N MET A 1 28.78 10.44 -2.22
CA MET A 1 27.34 10.11 -2.25
C MET A 1 26.48 11.11 -1.46
N MET A 2 27.08 12.10 -0.79
CA MET A 2 26.38 13.06 0.09
C MET A 2 26.36 14.51 -0.45
N THR A 3 26.90 14.76 -1.65
CA THR A 3 26.84 16.11 -2.24
C THR A 3 25.44 16.35 -2.79
N PRO A 4 24.74 17.42 -2.35
CA PRO A 4 23.47 17.82 -2.94
C PRO A 4 23.61 18.09 -4.44
N LEU A 5 22.55 17.83 -5.21
CA LEU A 5 22.49 18.24 -6.63
C LEU A 5 22.24 19.74 -6.75
N SER A 6 21.53 20.33 -5.79
CA SER A 6 21.34 21.77 -5.68
C SER A 6 21.02 22.16 -4.24
N THR A 7 21.56 23.28 -3.78
CA THR A 7 21.27 23.90 -2.48
C THR A 7 20.43 25.17 -2.62
N ALA A 8 19.88 25.44 -3.82
CA ALA A 8 19.01 26.59 -4.03
C ALA A 8 17.77 26.52 -3.13
N GLY A 9 17.40 27.66 -2.54
CA GLY A 9 16.15 27.80 -1.79
C GLY A 9 14.93 27.97 -2.71
N PRO A 10 13.72 27.97 -2.15
CA PRO A 10 12.48 28.11 -2.92
C PRO A 10 12.30 29.54 -3.41
N SER A 11 11.84 29.69 -4.65
CA SER A 11 11.31 30.95 -5.18
C SER A 11 9.93 31.26 -4.59
N ASP A 12 9.42 32.48 -4.79
CA ASP A 12 8.05 32.82 -4.35
C ASP A 12 6.98 31.98 -5.07
N GLU A 13 7.26 31.56 -6.30
CA GLU A 13 6.39 30.65 -7.04
C GLU A 13 6.40 29.24 -6.43
N ASP A 14 7.57 28.74 -5.99
CA ASP A 14 7.66 27.46 -5.28
C ASP A 14 6.82 27.49 -3.99
N LYS A 15 6.83 28.62 -3.26
CA LYS A 15 6.01 28.79 -2.05
C LYS A 15 4.52 28.73 -2.38
N ARG A 16 4.08 29.43 -3.42
CA ARG A 16 2.68 29.43 -3.89
C ARG A 16 2.21 28.02 -4.26
N LEU A 17 2.99 27.29 -5.07
CA LEU A 17 2.68 25.90 -5.45
C LEU A 17 2.67 24.97 -4.24
N ASN A 18 3.54 25.22 -3.26
CA ASN A 18 3.57 24.45 -2.03
C ASN A 18 2.31 24.66 -1.18
N GLU A 19 1.80 25.88 -1.04
CA GLU A 19 0.54 26.14 -0.36
C GLU A 19 -0.64 25.42 -1.02
N GLU A 20 -0.72 25.44 -2.36
CA GLU A 20 -1.75 24.70 -3.10
C GLU A 20 -1.65 23.19 -2.88
N LEU A 21 -0.43 22.64 -2.83
CA LEU A 21 -0.23 21.22 -2.52
C LEU A 21 -0.72 20.91 -1.11
N LEU A 22 -0.33 21.71 -0.12
CA LEU A 22 -0.75 21.51 1.28
C LEU A 22 -2.28 21.51 1.40
N GLN A 23 -2.96 22.49 0.80
CA GLN A 23 -4.43 22.55 0.76
C GLN A 23 -5.04 21.29 0.14
N THR A 24 -4.44 20.78 -0.94
CA THR A 24 -4.89 19.54 -1.59
C THR A 24 -4.69 18.31 -0.69
N LEU A 25 -3.54 18.19 -0.01
CA LEU A 25 -3.29 17.08 0.91
C LEU A 25 -4.23 17.11 2.12
N HIS A 26 -4.57 18.30 2.63
CA HIS A 26 -5.57 18.47 3.69
C HIS A 26 -6.97 18.10 3.22
N SER A 27 -7.39 18.52 2.02
CA SER A 27 -8.72 18.17 1.48
C SER A 27 -8.87 16.68 1.19
N CYS A 28 -7.77 15.99 0.90
CA CYS A 28 -7.72 14.52 0.80
C CYS A 28 -7.78 13.80 2.17
N GLY A 29 -7.82 14.52 3.30
CA GLY A 29 -7.93 13.92 4.64
C GLY A 29 -6.72 13.10 5.06
N LEU A 30 -5.52 13.45 4.59
CA LEU A 30 -4.31 12.63 4.77
C LEU A 30 -3.59 12.84 6.10
N TYR A 31 -4.00 13.83 6.88
CA TYR A 31 -3.44 14.13 8.19
C TYR A 31 -4.35 13.60 9.29
N GLU A 32 -3.76 12.91 10.27
CA GLU A 32 -4.48 12.37 11.41
C GLU A 32 -4.80 13.49 12.42
N THR A 33 -5.93 13.39 13.11
CA THR A 33 -6.32 14.41 14.10
C THR A 33 -5.55 14.25 15.41
N GLU A 34 -5.41 15.34 16.16
CA GLU A 34 -4.72 15.36 17.45
C GLU A 34 -5.33 14.37 18.46
N GLU A 35 -6.65 14.18 18.46
CA GLU A 35 -7.32 13.23 19.35
C GLU A 35 -6.90 11.79 19.06
N ARG A 36 -6.73 11.45 17.77
CA ARG A 36 -6.33 10.13 17.34
C ARG A 36 -4.84 9.89 17.62
N LEU A 37 -3.99 10.90 17.43
CA LEU A 37 -2.58 10.86 17.86
C LEU A 37 -2.47 10.64 19.38
N ALA A 38 -3.27 11.36 20.17
CA ALA A 38 -3.33 11.17 21.61
C ALA A 38 -3.84 9.77 22.00
N GLN A 39 -4.79 9.20 21.25
CA GLN A 39 -5.25 7.83 21.45
C GLN A 39 -4.12 6.81 21.20
N ARG A 40 -3.35 6.96 20.11
CA ARG A 40 -2.16 6.12 19.83
C ARG A 40 -1.14 6.23 20.98
N GLY A 41 -0.91 7.43 21.51
CA GLY A 41 -0.04 7.65 22.66
C GLY A 41 -0.51 6.94 23.94
N ARG A 42 -1.83 6.90 24.20
CA ARG A 42 -2.40 6.14 25.32
C ARG A 42 -2.21 4.62 25.15
N VAL A 43 -2.43 4.11 23.93
CA VAL A 43 -2.20 2.71 23.60
C VAL A 43 -0.76 2.29 23.90
N LEU A 44 0.22 3.07 23.46
CA LEU A 44 1.65 2.79 23.72
C LEU A 44 1.98 2.78 25.22
N LYS A 45 1.43 3.71 26.00
CA LYS A 45 1.63 3.75 27.46
C LYS A 45 1.05 2.52 28.16
N ARG A 46 -0.16 2.09 27.77
CA ARG A 46 -0.79 0.87 28.30
C ARG A 46 0.03 -0.37 27.95
N LEU A 47 0.42 -0.50 26.69
CA LEU A 47 1.22 -1.62 26.22
C LEU A 47 2.55 -1.70 26.96
N HIS A 48 3.25 -0.57 27.11
CA HIS A 48 4.49 -0.51 27.87
C HIS A 48 4.31 -0.97 29.33
N HIS A 49 3.21 -0.62 29.98
CA HIS A 49 2.94 -1.03 31.37
C HIS A 49 2.82 -2.56 31.50
N VAL A 50 2.00 -3.19 30.66
CA VAL A 50 1.82 -4.66 30.67
C VAL A 50 3.14 -5.38 30.36
N LEU A 51 3.90 -4.88 29.38
CA LEU A 51 5.20 -5.47 29.04
C LEU A 51 6.21 -5.30 30.19
N GLN A 52 6.16 -4.19 30.92
CA GLN A 52 7.06 -3.95 32.04
C GLN A 52 6.76 -4.90 33.21
N GLU A 53 5.49 -5.26 33.41
CA GLU A 53 5.08 -6.33 34.34
C GLU A 53 5.61 -7.69 33.87
N TYR A 54 5.50 -8.01 32.58
CA TYR A 54 6.13 -9.21 32.00
C TYR A 54 7.63 -9.30 32.34
N ALA A 55 8.39 -8.22 32.12
CA ALA A 55 9.82 -8.22 32.42
C ALA A 55 10.12 -8.41 33.91
N LEU A 56 9.27 -7.91 34.80
CA LEU A 56 9.38 -8.15 36.25
C LEU A 56 9.08 -9.60 36.63
N HIS A 57 8.15 -10.27 35.94
CA HIS A 57 7.87 -11.70 36.14
C HIS A 57 9.02 -12.60 35.69
N GLU A 58 9.74 -12.21 34.64
CA GLU A 58 10.95 -12.92 34.17
C GLU A 58 12.17 -12.65 35.05
N TYR A 59 12.09 -11.69 35.96
CA TYR A 59 13.21 -11.30 36.80
C TYR A 59 13.23 -12.07 38.12
N GLU A 60 14.29 -12.84 38.33
CA GLU A 60 14.52 -13.57 39.58
C GLU A 60 14.97 -12.62 40.69
N THR A 61 14.09 -12.40 41.68
CA THR A 61 14.26 -11.46 42.80
C THR A 61 15.45 -11.77 43.71
N THR A 62 15.96 -13.01 43.68
CA THR A 62 17.11 -13.48 44.47
C THR A 62 18.46 -13.00 43.93
N SER A 63 18.49 -12.41 42.72
CA SER A 63 19.71 -11.89 42.12
C SER A 63 19.97 -10.43 42.55
N LYS A 64 21.22 -10.08 42.92
CA LYS A 64 21.66 -8.69 43.24
C LYS A 64 21.64 -7.74 42.04
N ARG A 65 20.85 -8.05 41.01
CA ARG A 65 20.80 -7.34 39.74
C ARG A 65 19.94 -6.07 39.87
N PRO A 66 20.12 -5.09 38.97
CA PRO A 66 19.19 -3.97 38.88
C PRO A 66 17.81 -4.47 38.43
N GLN A 67 16.75 -3.77 38.85
CA GLN A 67 15.41 -4.05 38.34
C GLN A 67 15.40 -3.97 36.80
N PRO A 68 14.69 -4.91 36.13
CA PRO A 68 14.68 -4.97 34.69
C PRO A 68 13.91 -3.76 34.13
N GLN A 69 14.55 -3.02 33.23
CA GLN A 69 13.88 -2.03 32.41
C GLN A 69 13.81 -2.56 30.99
N LEU A 70 12.66 -2.36 30.35
CA LEU A 70 12.48 -2.58 28.92
C LEU A 70 12.24 -1.25 28.20
N GLN A 71 12.28 -1.30 26.88
CA GLN A 71 11.81 -0.19 26.05
C GLN A 71 10.83 -0.67 25.00
N LEU A 72 9.78 0.12 24.79
CA LEU A 72 8.88 -0.01 23.66
C LEU A 72 9.23 1.06 22.63
N ARG A 73 9.71 0.65 21.45
CA ARG A 73 10.02 1.56 20.34
C ARG A 73 9.01 1.40 19.22
N THR A 74 8.63 2.50 18.61
CA THR A 74 7.81 2.47 17.40
C THR A 74 8.71 2.56 16.17
N PHE A 75 8.25 2.01 15.05
CA PHE A 75 8.90 2.16 13.77
C PHE A 75 7.87 2.35 12.65
N GLY A 76 8.31 2.25 11.40
CA GLY A 76 7.39 2.29 10.26
C GLY A 76 6.68 3.64 10.12
N SER A 77 5.45 3.61 9.64
CA SER A 77 4.74 4.83 9.22
C SER A 77 4.39 5.77 10.37
N TYR A 78 4.06 5.21 11.54
CA TYR A 78 3.75 5.99 12.75
C TYR A 78 4.97 6.73 13.26
N ARG A 79 6.11 6.04 13.41
CA ARG A 79 7.36 6.68 13.87
C ARG A 79 7.88 7.74 12.89
N LEU A 80 7.70 7.52 11.59
CA LEU A 80 8.02 8.51 10.58
C LEU A 80 7.08 9.73 10.62
N GLY A 81 5.88 9.63 11.22
CA GLY A 81 4.87 10.68 11.27
C GLY A 81 4.07 10.81 9.97
N VAL A 82 3.87 9.71 9.24
CA VAL A 82 3.20 9.65 7.92
C VAL A 82 2.15 8.54 7.84
N GLN A 83 1.59 8.16 8.99
CA GLN A 83 0.56 7.14 9.10
C GLN A 83 -0.78 7.62 8.56
N SER A 84 -1.58 6.70 7.99
CA SER A 84 -2.98 6.96 7.67
C SER A 84 -3.86 6.67 8.89
N ARG A 85 -5.11 7.13 8.86
CA ARG A 85 -6.08 6.97 9.96
C ARG A 85 -6.29 5.50 10.37
N GLU A 86 -6.26 4.59 9.41
CA GLU A 86 -6.46 3.15 9.58
C GLU A 86 -5.14 2.39 9.78
N ALA A 87 -4.00 3.08 9.76
CA ALA A 87 -2.70 2.43 9.90
C ALA A 87 -2.54 1.84 11.31
N ASP A 88 -1.86 0.71 11.35
CA ASP A 88 -1.33 0.06 12.53
C ASP A 88 -0.24 0.89 13.22
N ILE A 89 0.10 0.50 14.44
CA ILE A 89 1.32 0.92 15.13
C ILE A 89 2.29 -0.25 15.11
N ASP A 90 3.36 -0.10 14.33
CA ASP A 90 4.51 -1.01 14.36
C ASP A 90 5.34 -0.76 15.62
N THR A 91 5.48 -1.78 16.48
CA THR A 91 6.18 -1.69 17.77
C THR A 91 7.23 -2.79 17.95
N LEU A 92 8.32 -2.47 18.63
CA LEU A 92 9.37 -3.38 19.04
C LEU A 92 9.54 -3.28 20.56
N CYS A 93 9.34 -4.39 21.25
CA CYS A 93 9.74 -4.57 22.64
C CYS A 93 11.23 -4.95 22.68
N ILE A 94 12.04 -4.11 23.33
CA ILE A 94 13.46 -4.33 23.59
C ILE A 94 13.58 -4.69 25.06
N ALA A 95 13.98 -5.93 25.33
CA ALA A 95 14.04 -6.49 26.67
C ALA A 95 15.48 -6.93 27.04
N PRO A 96 15.79 -7.04 28.35
CA PRO A 96 17.07 -7.54 28.82
C PRO A 96 17.24 -9.06 28.62
N ARG A 97 18.47 -9.56 28.78
CA ARG A 97 18.91 -10.92 28.41
C ARG A 97 18.09 -12.07 29.02
N HIS A 98 17.51 -11.85 30.20
CA HIS A 98 16.73 -12.87 30.91
C HIS A 98 15.31 -13.02 30.35
N CYS A 99 14.79 -12.01 29.63
CA CYS A 99 13.56 -12.13 28.87
C CYS A 99 13.89 -12.82 27.54
N THR A 100 13.61 -14.12 27.44
CA THR A 100 13.89 -14.88 26.21
C THR A 100 12.76 -14.73 25.19
N GLN A 101 13.06 -14.91 23.90
CA GLN A 101 12.05 -14.86 22.84
C GLN A 101 10.95 -15.92 23.06
N ALA A 102 11.33 -17.14 23.40
CA ALA A 102 10.39 -18.22 23.69
C ALA A 102 9.43 -17.84 24.84
N SER A 103 9.99 -17.33 25.95
CA SER A 103 9.18 -16.88 27.09
C SER A 103 8.26 -15.70 26.73
N PHE A 104 8.74 -14.77 25.91
CA PHE A 104 7.94 -13.63 25.48
C PHE A 104 6.70 -14.06 24.69
N PHE A 105 6.87 -14.92 23.68
CA PHE A 105 5.75 -15.38 22.86
C PHE A 105 4.83 -16.40 23.56
N ASP A 106 5.26 -16.97 24.69
CA ASP A 106 4.44 -17.84 25.54
C ASP A 106 3.63 -17.03 26.58
N LYS A 107 4.29 -16.13 27.31
CA LYS A 107 3.71 -15.46 28.49
C LYS A 107 3.16 -14.07 28.24
N ALA A 108 3.77 -13.28 27.36
CA ALA A 108 3.29 -11.92 27.09
C ALA A 108 1.87 -11.89 26.51
N PRO A 109 1.48 -12.80 25.58
CA PRO A 109 0.08 -12.91 25.14
C PRO A 109 -0.91 -13.08 26.27
N ILE A 110 -0.62 -13.98 27.23
CA ILE A 110 -1.49 -14.25 28.38
C ILE A 110 -1.71 -12.97 29.19
N LEU A 111 -0.64 -12.22 29.48
CA LEU A 111 -0.73 -10.95 30.21
C LEU A 111 -1.51 -9.89 29.41
N LEU A 112 -1.31 -9.82 28.10
CA LEU A 112 -2.02 -8.89 27.22
C LEU A 112 -3.53 -9.18 27.18
N GLU A 113 -3.93 -10.44 27.12
CA GLU A 113 -5.33 -10.87 27.11
C GLU A 113 -6.09 -10.58 28.40
N THR A 114 -5.39 -10.44 29.54
CA THR A 114 -6.04 -10.02 30.79
C THR A 114 -6.52 -8.57 30.74
N SER A 115 -5.99 -7.76 29.82
CA SER A 115 -6.41 -6.37 29.66
C SER A 115 -7.71 -6.28 28.85
N PRO A 116 -8.80 -5.69 29.39
CA PRO A 116 -10.08 -5.59 28.68
C PRO A 116 -10.02 -4.69 27.43
N ASN A 117 -8.93 -3.93 27.26
CA ASN A 117 -8.70 -3.04 26.12
C ASN A 117 -8.08 -3.78 24.92
N VAL A 118 -7.60 -5.01 25.10
CA VAL A 118 -6.96 -5.82 24.07
C VAL A 118 -7.99 -6.75 23.44
N THR A 119 -8.04 -6.77 22.12
CA THR A 119 -8.95 -7.63 21.34
C THR A 119 -8.25 -8.18 20.10
N GLY A 120 -8.69 -9.34 19.64
CA GLY A 120 -8.17 -9.97 18.40
C GLY A 120 -6.67 -10.25 18.46
N LEU A 121 -6.17 -10.69 19.63
CA LEU A 121 -4.77 -11.06 19.79
C LEU A 121 -4.47 -12.34 19.00
N ARG A 122 -3.39 -12.32 18.21
CA ARG A 122 -2.91 -13.47 17.45
C ARG A 122 -1.40 -13.50 17.49
N VAL A 123 -0.85 -14.66 17.83
CA VAL A 123 0.59 -14.92 17.81
C VAL A 123 0.97 -15.56 16.48
N ILE A 124 1.96 -14.98 15.80
CA ILE A 124 2.48 -15.49 14.53
C ILE A 124 3.97 -15.76 14.73
N SER A 125 4.31 -16.96 15.20
CA SER A 125 5.68 -17.41 15.48
C SER A 125 6.45 -17.82 14.22
N ASP A 126 5.77 -18.41 13.24
CA ASP A 126 6.41 -19.09 12.10
C ASP A 126 6.68 -18.15 10.92
N ALA A 127 6.53 -16.84 11.13
CA ALA A 127 6.79 -15.83 10.12
C ALA A 127 8.29 -15.52 10.00
N PHE A 128 8.67 -14.85 8.89
CA PHE A 128 10.04 -14.37 8.66
C PHE A 128 10.57 -13.45 9.79
N VAL A 129 9.65 -12.75 10.46
CA VAL A 129 9.85 -12.05 11.73
C VAL A 129 8.66 -12.39 12.63
N PRO A 130 8.88 -13.07 13.77
CA PRO A 130 7.82 -13.38 14.73
C PRO A 130 7.11 -12.11 15.23
N VAL A 131 5.78 -12.14 15.31
CA VAL A 131 4.98 -10.96 15.66
C VAL A 131 3.71 -11.34 16.45
N ILE A 132 3.36 -10.54 17.43
CA ILE A 132 2.04 -10.55 18.07
C ILE A 132 1.20 -9.44 17.44
N LYS A 133 0.06 -9.80 16.85
CA LYS A 133 -0.89 -8.83 16.29
C LYS A 133 -2.07 -8.70 17.23
N MET A 134 -2.51 -7.48 17.49
CA MET A 134 -3.65 -7.21 18.36
C MET A 134 -4.33 -5.88 18.03
N LYS A 135 -5.46 -5.61 18.66
CA LYS A 135 -6.06 -4.28 18.72
C LYS A 135 -6.12 -3.82 20.17
N VAL A 136 -5.55 -2.65 20.46
CA VAL A 136 -5.59 -2.02 21.78
C VAL A 136 -6.42 -0.74 21.67
N ASP A 137 -7.49 -0.62 22.45
CA ASP A 137 -8.45 0.49 22.34
C ASP A 137 -8.94 0.71 20.89
N GLY A 138 -9.11 -0.39 20.15
CA GLY A 138 -9.53 -0.39 18.74
C GLY A 138 -8.45 0.03 17.73
N ILE A 139 -7.21 0.29 18.16
CA ILE A 139 -6.08 0.60 17.28
C ILE A 139 -5.28 -0.69 17.01
N PRO A 140 -5.07 -1.09 15.74
CA PRO A 140 -4.22 -2.22 15.41
C PRO A 140 -2.77 -1.97 15.82
N VAL A 141 -2.14 -2.96 16.45
CA VAL A 141 -0.75 -2.93 16.89
C VAL A 141 -0.06 -4.22 16.49
N ASP A 142 1.09 -4.09 15.84
CA ASP A 142 1.99 -5.19 15.54
C ASP A 142 3.18 -5.08 16.51
N LEU A 143 3.39 -6.12 17.32
CA LEU A 143 4.39 -6.15 18.39
C LEU A 143 5.47 -7.20 18.09
N LEU A 144 6.66 -6.69 17.80
CA LEU A 144 7.90 -7.46 17.65
C LEU A 144 8.65 -7.52 18.97
N PHE A 145 9.61 -8.44 19.05
CA PHE A 145 10.44 -8.63 20.23
C PHE A 145 11.91 -8.81 19.89
N VAL A 146 12.77 -8.25 20.74
CA VAL A 146 14.19 -8.56 20.81
C VAL A 146 14.67 -8.58 22.26
N SER A 147 15.56 -9.52 22.56
CA SER A 147 16.32 -9.56 23.81
C SER A 147 17.75 -9.13 23.54
N LEU A 148 18.25 -8.11 24.23
CA LEU A 148 19.65 -7.67 24.15
C LEU A 148 20.46 -8.31 25.27
N ASP A 149 21.76 -8.52 25.03
CA ASP A 149 22.70 -9.05 26.04
C ASP A 149 23.06 -8.01 27.11
N LEU A 150 22.05 -7.48 27.80
CA LEU A 150 22.12 -6.47 28.85
C LEU A 150 21.29 -6.93 30.04
N ASP A 151 21.72 -6.61 31.26
CA ASP A 151 20.95 -6.96 32.48
C ASP A 151 19.70 -6.08 32.64
N SER A 152 19.74 -4.85 32.12
CA SER A 152 18.63 -3.90 32.11
C SER A 152 18.82 -2.94 30.92
N ILE A 153 17.74 -2.52 30.27
CA ILE A 153 17.83 -1.65 29.08
C ILE A 153 18.03 -0.18 29.49
N PRO A 154 19.14 0.48 29.11
CA PRO A 154 19.39 1.88 29.45
C PRO A 154 18.37 2.81 28.79
N LYS A 155 17.96 3.89 29.47
CA LYS A 155 17.00 4.87 28.92
C LYS A 155 17.50 5.55 27.64
N ASP A 156 18.80 5.77 27.55
CA ASP A 156 19.52 6.45 26.47
C ASP A 156 20.10 5.48 25.43
N LEU A 157 19.63 4.22 25.38
CA LEU A 157 20.06 3.23 24.40
C LEU A 157 20.07 3.78 22.96
N ASP A 158 21.22 3.74 22.29
CA ASP A 158 21.27 3.99 20.85
C ASP A 158 21.11 2.68 20.07
N ILE A 159 19.91 2.43 19.57
CA ILE A 159 19.62 1.22 18.79
C ILE A 159 20.37 1.16 17.46
N LEU A 160 20.90 2.28 16.97
CA LEU A 160 21.69 2.33 15.73
C LEU A 160 23.11 1.81 15.92
N ASP A 161 23.59 1.72 17.16
CA ASP A 161 24.89 1.15 17.46
C ASP A 161 24.92 -0.36 17.15
N ASP A 162 25.72 -0.74 16.15
CA ASP A 162 25.87 -2.12 15.69
C ASP A 162 26.38 -3.06 16.79
N ARG A 163 27.01 -2.55 17.87
CA ARG A 163 27.47 -3.37 19.00
C ARG A 163 26.34 -4.13 19.67
N TYR A 164 25.11 -3.60 19.67
CA TYR A 164 23.94 -4.27 20.24
C TYR A 164 23.45 -5.45 19.39
N LEU A 165 23.95 -5.61 18.15
CA LEU A 165 23.65 -6.77 17.32
C LEU A 165 24.56 -7.97 17.61
N LYS A 166 25.62 -7.77 18.41
CA LYS A 166 26.58 -8.83 18.73
C LYS A 166 25.88 -9.94 19.54
N GLY A 167 25.98 -11.17 19.05
CA GLY A 167 25.39 -12.35 19.70
C GLY A 167 23.91 -12.56 19.43
N LEU A 168 23.26 -11.66 18.68
CA LEU A 168 21.89 -11.85 18.20
C LEU A 168 21.85 -12.84 17.03
N ASP A 169 20.76 -13.60 16.94
CA ASP A 169 20.46 -14.41 15.76
C ASP A 169 19.87 -13.56 14.61
N GLU A 170 19.79 -14.14 13.41
CA GLU A 170 19.26 -13.41 12.25
C GLU A 170 17.82 -12.91 12.46
N THR A 171 17.00 -13.68 13.17
CA THR A 171 15.61 -13.32 13.46
C THR A 171 15.53 -12.08 14.34
N SER A 172 16.31 -12.03 15.43
CA SER A 172 16.37 -10.85 16.32
C SER A 172 16.93 -9.63 15.60
N VAL A 173 17.93 -9.79 14.74
CA VAL A 173 18.46 -8.69 13.92
C VAL A 173 17.39 -8.15 12.97
N ARG A 174 16.58 -9.02 12.34
CA ARG A 174 15.46 -8.60 11.50
C ARG A 174 14.39 -7.85 12.29
N SER A 175 14.07 -8.27 13.52
CA SER A 175 13.15 -7.56 14.40
C SER A 175 13.63 -6.13 14.71
N CYS A 176 14.93 -5.97 15.00
CA CYS A 176 15.53 -4.65 15.27
C CYS A 176 15.60 -3.74 14.03
N ASN A 177 15.76 -4.33 12.84
CA ASN A 177 16.00 -3.59 11.62
C ASN A 177 14.87 -2.62 11.26
N GLY A 178 13.61 -2.91 11.62
CA GLY A 178 12.50 -1.98 11.43
C GLY A 178 12.77 -0.64 12.12
N VAL A 179 13.10 -0.67 13.41
CA VAL A 179 13.44 0.53 14.20
C VAL A 179 14.70 1.19 13.67
N ARG A 180 15.77 0.40 13.45
CA ARG A 180 17.07 0.93 13.00
C ARG A 180 16.97 1.65 11.66
N VAL A 181 16.23 1.09 10.70
CA VAL A 181 15.99 1.71 9.39
C VAL A 181 15.20 3.00 9.52
N THR A 182 14.12 3.00 10.32
CA THR A 182 13.30 4.20 10.50
C THR A 182 14.08 5.35 11.15
N GLU A 183 14.80 5.08 12.24
CA GLU A 183 15.64 6.08 12.91
C GLU A 183 16.74 6.59 11.97
N ARG A 184 17.39 5.70 11.22
CA ARG A 184 18.45 6.09 10.29
C ARG A 184 17.93 6.97 9.15
N ILE A 185 16.74 6.69 8.61
CA ILE A 185 16.10 7.57 7.61
C ILE A 185 15.89 8.97 8.20
N LEU A 186 15.38 9.08 9.43
CA LEU A 186 15.14 10.37 10.09
C LEU A 186 16.43 11.16 10.36
N GLN A 187 17.53 10.47 10.68
CA GLN A 187 18.85 11.12 10.82
C GLN A 187 19.44 11.62 9.50
N LEU A 188 19.09 10.98 8.37
CA LEU A 188 19.68 11.23 7.07
C LEU A 188 18.95 12.29 6.24
N VAL A 189 17.75 12.72 6.66
CA VAL A 189 16.98 13.74 5.95
C VAL A 189 17.31 15.15 6.49
N PRO A 190 17.58 16.14 5.61
CA PRO A 190 17.93 17.50 6.05
C PRO A 190 16.83 18.22 6.83
N ASN A 191 15.57 17.99 6.47
CA ASN A 191 14.41 18.59 7.10
C ASN A 191 13.30 17.53 7.27
N PRO A 192 13.03 17.05 8.50
CA PRO A 192 12.05 16.00 8.76
C PRO A 192 10.62 16.35 8.34
N ASP A 193 10.18 17.60 8.52
CA ASP A 193 8.80 17.99 8.23
C ASP A 193 8.55 18.06 6.72
N THR A 194 9.49 18.62 5.99
CA THR A 194 9.49 18.63 4.52
C THR A 194 9.50 17.21 3.96
N PHE A 195 10.32 16.31 4.54
CA PHE A 195 10.34 14.89 4.20
C PHE A 195 8.97 14.24 4.44
N ARG A 196 8.35 14.46 5.60
CA ARG A 196 7.04 13.89 5.97
C ARG A 196 5.95 14.30 4.98
N THR A 197 5.80 15.59 4.71
CA THR A 197 4.80 16.09 3.77
C THR A 197 5.00 15.52 2.37
N THR A 198 6.25 15.47 1.88
CA THR A 198 6.58 14.90 0.57
C THR A 198 6.24 13.41 0.53
N LEU A 199 6.57 12.67 1.59
CA LEU A 199 6.29 11.24 1.69
C LEU A 199 4.78 10.96 1.78
N ILE A 200 4.01 11.78 2.49
CA ILE A 200 2.53 11.69 2.51
C ILE A 200 1.98 11.81 1.08
N ALA A 201 2.44 12.82 0.32
CA ALA A 201 2.01 13.03 -1.05
C ALA A 201 2.36 11.85 -1.96
N VAL A 202 3.60 11.34 -1.89
CA VAL A 202 4.06 10.18 -2.67
C VAL A 202 3.30 8.91 -2.29
N LYS A 203 3.08 8.64 -1.01
CA LYS A 203 2.32 7.47 -0.56
C LYS A 203 0.86 7.54 -1.02
N HIS A 204 0.23 8.71 -0.94
CA HIS A 204 -1.13 8.89 -1.44
C HIS A 204 -1.18 8.69 -2.95
N TRP A 205 -0.29 9.32 -3.71
CA TRP A 205 -0.15 9.09 -5.15
C TRP A 205 0.01 7.59 -5.46
N ALA A 206 0.97 6.89 -4.84
CA ALA A 206 1.23 5.48 -5.11
C ALA A 206 0.00 4.57 -4.85
N ARG A 207 -0.77 4.84 -3.79
CA ARG A 207 -2.03 4.13 -3.53
C ARG A 207 -3.08 4.42 -4.60
N MET A 208 -3.29 5.70 -4.93
CA MET A 208 -4.23 6.11 -5.97
C MET A 208 -3.87 5.52 -7.34
N ARG A 209 -2.58 5.31 -7.61
CA ARG A 209 -2.09 4.69 -8.84
C ARG A 209 -2.09 3.15 -8.82
N GLY A 210 -2.42 2.52 -7.69
CA GLY A 210 -2.44 1.07 -7.53
C GLY A 210 -1.06 0.42 -7.62
N ILE A 211 -0.03 1.11 -7.11
CA ILE A 211 1.37 0.67 -7.11
C ILE A 211 1.96 0.66 -5.70
N TYR A 212 1.10 0.57 -4.67
CA TYR A 212 1.49 0.51 -3.27
C TYR A 212 1.21 -0.89 -2.70
N SER A 213 2.13 -1.84 -2.89
CA SER A 213 2.05 -3.17 -2.27
C SER A 213 3.35 -3.96 -2.48
N ASN A 214 4.17 -4.11 -1.44
CA ASN A 214 5.40 -4.90 -1.54
C ASN A 214 5.12 -6.39 -1.82
N VAL A 215 4.04 -6.94 -1.26
CA VAL A 215 3.69 -8.35 -1.41
C VAL A 215 3.29 -8.68 -2.85
N LEU A 216 2.64 -7.73 -3.55
CA LEU A 216 2.28 -7.87 -4.97
C LEU A 216 3.42 -7.50 -5.94
N GLY A 217 4.64 -7.29 -5.44
CA GLY A 217 5.81 -6.93 -6.25
C GLY A 217 5.87 -5.46 -6.66
N PHE A 218 5.11 -4.58 -6.01
CA PHE A 218 5.30 -3.13 -6.08
C PHE A 218 6.12 -2.64 -4.87
N LEU A 219 6.02 -1.35 -4.55
CA LEU A 219 6.75 -0.74 -3.44
C LEU A 219 5.85 -0.56 -2.21
N GLY A 220 6.38 -0.91 -1.04
CA GLY A 220 5.78 -0.67 0.27
C GLY A 220 6.29 0.63 0.93
N GLY A 221 5.82 0.89 2.15
CA GLY A 221 6.05 2.16 2.85
C GLY A 221 7.52 2.54 3.02
N VAL A 222 8.38 1.59 3.41
CA VAL A 222 9.82 1.82 3.58
C VAL A 222 10.53 2.11 2.26
N ASN A 223 10.11 1.49 1.16
CA ASN A 223 10.70 1.75 -0.15
C ASN A 223 10.44 3.20 -0.56
N TRP A 224 9.19 3.65 -0.44
CA TRP A 224 8.81 5.05 -0.72
C TRP A 224 9.53 6.03 0.20
N ALA A 225 9.69 5.69 1.49
CA ALA A 225 10.44 6.52 2.44
C ALA A 225 11.90 6.70 2.02
N ILE A 226 12.59 5.62 1.63
CA ILE A 226 13.98 5.69 1.15
C ILE A 226 14.07 6.51 -0.15
N LEU A 227 13.16 6.30 -1.09
CA LEU A 227 13.12 7.06 -2.34
C LEU A 227 12.93 8.57 -2.08
N VAL A 228 12.02 8.95 -1.19
CA VAL A 228 11.80 10.36 -0.83
C VAL A 228 12.98 10.94 -0.07
N ALA A 229 13.53 10.20 0.90
CA ALA A 229 14.71 10.62 1.66
C ALA A 229 15.89 10.93 0.74
N ARG A 230 16.10 10.12 -0.32
CA ARG A 230 17.15 10.40 -1.31
C ARG A 230 16.94 11.70 -2.07
N ILE A 231 15.70 12.05 -2.39
CA ILE A 231 15.37 13.32 -3.04
C ILE A 231 15.61 14.50 -2.09
N CYS A 232 15.24 14.36 -0.81
CA CYS A 232 15.54 15.36 0.20
C CYS A 232 17.07 15.59 0.35
N GLN A 233 17.89 14.53 0.26
CA GLN A 233 19.35 14.68 0.27
C GLN A 233 19.90 15.41 -0.96
N PHE A 234 19.31 15.18 -2.13
CA PHE A 234 19.71 15.89 -3.36
C PHE A 234 19.33 17.37 -3.34
N TYR A 235 18.26 17.73 -2.63
CA TYR A 235 17.67 19.07 -2.62
C TYR A 235 17.28 19.51 -1.19
N PRO A 236 18.26 19.77 -0.31
CA PRO A 236 18.03 19.98 1.13
C PRO A 236 17.15 21.19 1.48
N ASN A 237 17.09 22.19 0.59
CA ASN A 237 16.45 23.48 0.85
C ASN A 237 15.11 23.66 0.11
N LEU A 238 14.63 22.65 -0.63
CA LEU A 238 13.38 22.75 -1.39
C LEU A 238 12.15 22.41 -0.54
N LEU A 239 11.01 23.01 -0.91
CA LEU A 239 9.71 22.74 -0.32
C LEU A 239 9.09 21.44 -0.88
N PRO A 240 8.10 20.84 -0.18
CA PRO A 240 7.45 19.59 -0.60
C PRO A 240 6.95 19.56 -2.05
N ALA A 241 6.33 20.64 -2.55
CA ALA A 241 5.86 20.70 -3.94
C ALA A 241 6.99 20.52 -4.95
N SER A 242 8.08 21.29 -4.80
CA SER A 242 9.25 21.19 -5.67
C SER A 242 9.94 19.83 -5.51
N LEU A 243 10.04 19.28 -4.28
CA LEU A 243 10.58 17.94 -4.05
C LEU A 243 9.76 16.84 -4.74
N LEU A 244 8.43 16.97 -4.76
CA LEU A 244 7.54 16.04 -5.46
C LEU A 244 7.77 16.07 -6.98
N ALA A 245 7.98 17.25 -7.57
CA ALA A 245 8.35 17.37 -8.97
C ALA A 245 9.75 16.77 -9.25
N ARG A 246 10.74 17.04 -8.39
CA ARG A 246 12.08 16.44 -8.49
C ARG A 246 12.05 14.92 -8.34
N PHE A 247 11.20 14.40 -7.46
CA PHE A 247 11.00 12.97 -7.27
C PHE A 247 10.64 12.27 -8.58
N PHE A 248 9.62 12.76 -9.28
CA PHE A 248 9.23 12.16 -10.57
C PHE A 248 10.31 12.35 -11.62
N ARG A 249 10.87 13.55 -11.74
CA ARG A 249 11.94 13.84 -12.72
C ARG A 249 13.13 12.91 -12.57
N ILE A 250 13.61 12.69 -11.35
CA ILE A 250 14.75 11.82 -11.07
C ILE A 250 14.39 10.36 -11.36
N TYR A 251 13.27 9.86 -10.82
CA TYR A 251 12.95 8.43 -10.90
C TYR A 251 12.44 7.97 -12.27
N GLN A 252 11.88 8.85 -13.10
CA GLN A 252 11.57 8.51 -14.49
C GLN A 252 12.84 8.35 -15.35
N MET A 253 13.91 9.06 -15.01
CA MET A 253 15.20 9.01 -15.70
C MET A 253 16.18 8.00 -15.08
N TRP A 254 15.84 7.41 -13.93
CA TRP A 254 16.74 6.53 -13.20
C TRP A 254 17.04 5.25 -14.00
N THR A 255 18.33 4.94 -14.13
CA THR A 255 18.82 3.78 -14.88
C THR A 255 18.87 2.54 -13.99
N TRP A 256 17.73 1.88 -13.84
CA TRP A 256 17.64 0.57 -13.17
C TRP A 256 18.49 -0.50 -13.91
N PRO A 257 19.20 -1.39 -13.20
CA PRO A 257 19.09 -1.72 -11.78
C PRO A 257 20.11 -0.98 -10.88
N ASN A 258 20.58 0.22 -11.22
CA ASN A 258 21.46 0.97 -10.31
C ASN A 258 20.75 1.19 -8.95
N PRO A 259 21.41 0.85 -7.81
CA PRO A 259 20.75 0.87 -6.52
C PRO A 259 20.51 2.29 -5.99
N ILE A 260 19.37 2.46 -5.33
CA ILE A 260 19.13 3.63 -4.49
C ILE A 260 19.70 3.36 -3.10
N MET A 261 20.63 4.22 -2.70
CA MET A 261 21.25 4.23 -1.38
C MET A 261 21.19 5.66 -0.84
N VAL A 262 20.67 5.82 0.38
CA VAL A 262 20.68 7.11 1.10
C VAL A 262 21.89 7.24 2.02
N ASP A 263 22.63 6.15 2.23
CA ASP A 263 23.85 6.12 3.03
C ASP A 263 24.79 5.03 2.55
N ARG A 264 26.06 5.12 2.95
CA ARG A 264 27.00 3.98 2.87
C ARG A 264 26.88 3.19 4.18
N VAL A 265 26.55 1.91 4.06
CA VAL A 265 26.46 1.02 5.21
C VAL A 265 27.73 0.18 5.26
N ASP A 266 28.64 0.57 6.14
CA ASP A 266 29.87 -0.17 6.41
C ASP A 266 29.57 -1.33 7.40
N ASN A 267 30.46 -2.32 7.46
CA ASN A 267 30.40 -3.41 8.44
C ASN A 267 31.71 -3.46 9.25
N PRO A 268 32.01 -2.43 10.06
CA PRO A 268 33.29 -2.33 10.77
C PRO A 268 33.46 -3.43 11.83
N LEU A 269 32.35 -3.92 12.41
CA LEU A 269 32.36 -4.94 13.46
C LEU A 269 32.42 -6.37 12.91
N ASN A 270 32.25 -6.54 11.59
CA ASN A 270 32.31 -7.81 10.89
C ASN A 270 31.45 -8.91 11.53
N LEU A 271 30.22 -8.57 11.94
CA LEU A 271 29.32 -9.43 12.72
C LEU A 271 28.74 -10.64 11.95
N GLY A 272 29.24 -10.93 10.74
CA GLY A 272 28.86 -12.10 9.96
C GLY A 272 27.48 -12.07 9.30
N PHE A 273 26.66 -11.03 9.52
CA PHE A 273 25.37 -10.90 8.84
C PHE A 273 25.53 -10.57 7.36
N SER A 274 24.78 -11.28 6.52
CA SER A 274 24.82 -11.08 5.06
C SER A 274 24.11 -9.79 4.67
N GLY A 275 24.86 -8.83 4.13
CA GLY A 275 24.33 -7.62 3.49
C GLY A 275 24.15 -7.78 1.98
N TRP A 276 23.32 -6.92 1.39
CA TRP A 276 23.11 -6.86 -0.06
C TRP A 276 24.41 -6.50 -0.78
N ASN A 277 24.88 -7.39 -1.65
CA ASN A 277 26.09 -7.18 -2.43
C ASN A 277 26.02 -7.90 -3.79
N PRO A 278 25.67 -7.20 -4.89
CA PRO A 278 25.49 -7.81 -6.20
C PRO A 278 26.80 -8.28 -6.85
N LYS A 279 27.96 -7.87 -6.32
CA LYS A 279 29.27 -8.35 -6.80
C LYS A 279 29.54 -9.77 -6.33
N ILE A 280 29.15 -10.09 -5.09
CA ILE A 280 29.41 -11.38 -4.45
C ILE A 280 28.22 -12.32 -4.63
N ASN A 281 26.99 -11.83 -4.42
CA ASN A 281 25.79 -12.65 -4.42
C ASN A 281 25.05 -12.60 -5.77
N VAL A 282 24.90 -13.76 -6.42
CA VAL A 282 24.19 -13.89 -7.70
C VAL A 282 22.71 -13.48 -7.57
N ARG A 283 22.05 -13.81 -6.46
CA ARG A 283 20.65 -13.43 -6.23
C ARG A 283 20.48 -11.91 -6.22
N ASP A 284 21.42 -11.22 -5.57
CA ASP A 284 21.40 -9.75 -5.49
C ASP A 284 21.63 -9.09 -6.85
N ARG A 285 22.40 -9.74 -7.73
CA ARG A 285 22.67 -9.28 -9.10
C ARG A 285 21.42 -9.34 -9.99
N LEU A 286 20.48 -10.22 -9.67
CA LEU A 286 19.21 -10.38 -10.42
C LEU A 286 18.12 -9.38 -9.97
N HIS A 287 18.37 -8.57 -8.94
CA HIS A 287 17.40 -7.58 -8.48
C HIS A 287 17.19 -6.47 -9.52
N LEU A 288 15.93 -6.24 -9.89
CA LEU A 288 15.57 -5.33 -10.98
C LEU A 288 15.47 -3.85 -10.56
N MET A 289 15.08 -3.59 -9.30
CA MET A 289 14.89 -2.25 -8.75
C MET A 289 15.41 -2.17 -7.32
N PRO A 290 16.74 -2.23 -7.09
CA PRO A 290 17.29 -2.30 -5.73
C PRO A 290 17.14 -0.97 -4.97
N ILE A 291 16.46 -1.02 -3.82
CA ILE A 291 16.30 0.09 -2.88
C ILE A 291 16.83 -0.38 -1.53
N ILE A 292 18.01 0.13 -1.15
CA ILE A 292 18.81 -0.47 -0.07
C ILE A 292 18.50 0.21 1.26
N THR A 293 18.27 -0.60 2.30
CA THR A 293 18.06 -0.10 3.66
C THR A 293 19.34 0.54 4.22
N PRO A 294 19.25 1.66 4.96
CA PRO A 294 20.42 2.42 5.38
C PRO A 294 21.04 1.96 6.71
N ALA A 295 20.53 0.91 7.34
CA ALA A 295 21.08 0.36 8.58
C ALA A 295 21.70 -1.02 8.34
N TYR A 296 22.79 -1.32 9.04
CA TYR A 296 23.43 -2.64 8.98
C TYR A 296 22.56 -3.72 9.67
N PRO A 297 22.43 -4.93 9.10
CA PRO A 297 22.86 -5.32 7.75
C PRO A 297 21.97 -4.71 6.66
N ALA A 298 22.58 -4.04 5.69
CA ALA A 298 21.86 -3.43 4.58
C ALA A 298 21.26 -4.50 3.68
N ILE A 299 19.97 -4.40 3.35
CA ILE A 299 19.27 -5.35 2.46
C ILE A 299 18.53 -4.61 1.37
N ASN A 300 18.27 -5.28 0.25
CA ASN A 300 17.35 -4.76 -0.76
C ASN A 300 15.91 -4.87 -0.23
N SER A 301 15.26 -3.74 0.05
CA SER A 301 13.89 -3.69 0.55
C SER A 301 12.83 -3.92 -0.54
N SER A 302 13.18 -3.88 -1.82
CA SER A 302 12.29 -4.02 -2.97
C SER A 302 12.61 -5.26 -3.82
N TYR A 303 13.08 -6.33 -3.17
CA TYR A 303 13.45 -7.59 -3.82
C TYR A 303 12.28 -8.32 -4.52
N ASN A 304 11.03 -7.94 -4.20
CA ASN A 304 9.84 -8.52 -4.81
C ASN A 304 9.49 -7.92 -6.18
N VAL A 305 10.12 -6.82 -6.59
CA VAL A 305 9.85 -6.18 -7.89
C VAL A 305 10.20 -7.13 -9.05
N MET A 306 9.26 -7.28 -9.99
CA MET A 306 9.35 -8.14 -11.18
C MET A 306 9.41 -7.27 -12.44
N ALA A 307 9.63 -7.84 -13.62
CA ALA A 307 9.77 -7.01 -14.83
C ALA A 307 8.44 -6.33 -15.17
N SER A 308 7.30 -7.00 -14.99
CA SER A 308 5.98 -6.40 -15.20
C SER A 308 5.70 -5.23 -14.26
N THR A 309 5.98 -5.39 -12.95
CA THR A 309 5.73 -4.32 -11.98
C THR A 309 6.73 -3.18 -12.11
N LEU A 310 8.00 -3.45 -12.44
CA LEU A 310 8.98 -2.42 -12.79
C LEU A 310 8.54 -1.60 -14.00
N HIS A 311 8.02 -2.25 -15.04
CA HIS A 311 7.49 -1.57 -16.21
C HIS A 311 6.35 -0.61 -15.84
N ILE A 312 5.41 -1.05 -14.99
CA ILE A 312 4.32 -0.22 -14.49
C ILE A 312 4.86 0.95 -13.65
N LEU A 313 5.78 0.70 -12.72
CA LEU A 313 6.41 1.74 -11.90
C LEU A 313 7.08 2.81 -12.76
N LYS A 314 7.88 2.43 -13.75
CA LYS A 314 8.51 3.35 -14.71
C LYS A 314 7.47 4.17 -15.48
N SER A 315 6.41 3.53 -15.96
CA SER A 315 5.32 4.21 -16.68
C SER A 315 4.59 5.23 -15.79
N GLU A 316 4.35 4.89 -14.52
CA GLU A 316 3.69 5.81 -13.59
C GLU A 316 4.61 6.94 -13.11
N PHE A 317 5.93 6.71 -12.97
CA PHE A 317 6.89 7.81 -12.76
C PHE A 317 6.91 8.80 -13.92
N GLY A 318 6.90 8.33 -15.16
CA GLY A 318 6.81 9.19 -16.35
C GLY A 318 5.53 10.04 -16.37
N LYS A 319 4.37 9.41 -16.12
CA LYS A 319 3.09 10.15 -16.02
C LYS A 319 3.07 11.13 -14.85
N GLY A 320 3.70 10.79 -13.73
CA GLY A 320 3.88 11.69 -12.60
C GLY A 320 4.70 12.91 -13.00
N PHE A 321 5.80 12.70 -13.72
CA PHE A 321 6.65 13.77 -14.24
C PHE A 321 5.87 14.71 -15.18
N ASP A 322 5.17 14.15 -16.17
CA ASP A 322 4.37 14.95 -17.11
C ASP A 322 3.36 15.83 -16.38
N ARG A 323 2.66 15.27 -15.37
CA ARG A 323 1.68 16.01 -14.57
C ARG A 323 2.32 17.10 -13.72
N THR A 324 3.43 16.82 -13.05
CA THR A 324 4.12 17.84 -12.25
C THR A 324 4.70 18.93 -13.14
N LEU A 325 5.21 18.58 -14.33
CA LEU A 325 5.69 19.56 -15.30
C LEU A 325 4.53 20.44 -15.81
N GLU A 326 3.36 19.87 -16.08
CA GLU A 326 2.17 20.64 -16.43
C GLU A 326 1.75 21.61 -15.33
N ILE A 327 1.79 21.19 -14.06
CA ILE A 327 1.49 22.05 -12.91
C ILE A 327 2.50 23.21 -12.81
N GLU A 328 3.80 22.94 -13.01
CA GLU A 328 4.86 23.96 -12.98
C GLU A 328 4.79 24.94 -14.19
N THR A 329 4.31 24.48 -15.36
CA THR A 329 4.42 25.25 -16.62
C THR A 329 3.12 25.88 -17.12
N LYS A 330 1.95 25.27 -16.91
CA LYS A 330 0.66 25.74 -17.46
C LYS A 330 0.01 26.78 -16.55
N ARG A 331 0.63 27.97 -16.54
CA ARG A 331 0.34 29.16 -15.71
C ARG A 331 -1.07 29.75 -15.82
N VAL A 332 -1.82 29.48 -16.90
CA VAL A 332 -3.09 30.18 -17.21
C VAL A 332 -4.34 29.31 -16.96
N GLN A 333 -4.19 27.99 -16.97
CA GLN A 333 -5.29 27.05 -16.76
C GLN A 333 -5.01 26.30 -15.46
N LYS A 334 -5.49 26.84 -14.33
CA LYS A 334 -5.33 26.31 -12.96
C LYS A 334 -5.31 24.78 -12.93
N THR A 335 -4.12 24.20 -13.06
CA THR A 335 -3.93 22.75 -13.08
C THR A 335 -3.62 22.37 -11.65
N SER A 336 -4.65 21.89 -10.95
CA SER A 336 -4.57 21.55 -9.53
C SER A 336 -3.73 20.28 -9.29
N TRP A 337 -3.03 20.25 -8.17
CA TRP A 337 -2.40 19.06 -7.60
C TRP A 337 -3.36 17.86 -7.50
N ALA A 338 -4.67 18.08 -7.40
CA ALA A 338 -5.68 17.02 -7.45
C ALA A 338 -5.53 16.11 -8.69
N LYS A 339 -5.10 16.65 -9.85
CA LYS A 339 -4.86 15.87 -11.08
C LYS A 339 -3.76 14.82 -10.92
N LEU A 340 -2.79 15.05 -10.04
CA LEU A 340 -1.73 14.09 -9.73
C LEU A 340 -2.31 12.84 -9.06
N PHE A 341 -3.31 13.03 -8.21
CA PHE A 341 -3.93 12.01 -7.37
C PHE A 341 -5.14 11.33 -8.04
N VAL A 342 -5.48 11.67 -9.28
CA VAL A 342 -6.55 10.99 -10.02
C VAL A 342 -6.19 9.51 -10.23
N PRO A 343 -7.12 8.56 -9.95
CA PRO A 343 -6.94 7.14 -10.21
C PRO A 343 -6.56 6.82 -11.67
N PRO A 344 -5.88 5.70 -11.95
CA PRO A 344 -5.64 5.27 -13.31
C PRO A 344 -6.96 4.76 -13.90
N LYS A 345 -7.13 4.97 -15.21
CA LYS A 345 -8.17 4.31 -16.01
C LYS A 345 -7.83 2.82 -16.21
N PHE A 346 -7.55 2.08 -15.13
CA PHE A 346 -6.99 0.73 -15.15
C PHE A 346 -7.83 -0.23 -15.99
N PHE A 347 -9.14 -0.29 -15.72
CA PHE A 347 -10.07 -1.16 -16.44
C PHE A 347 -10.30 -0.74 -17.91
N GLN A 348 -9.85 0.45 -18.31
CA GLN A 348 -9.91 0.90 -19.71
C GLN A 348 -8.65 0.52 -20.49
N ARG A 349 -7.56 0.14 -19.82
CA ARG A 349 -6.27 -0.20 -20.44
C ARG A 349 -6.26 -1.60 -21.06
N SER A 350 -7.06 -2.52 -20.52
CA SER A 350 -7.12 -3.92 -20.99
C SER A 350 -8.56 -4.31 -21.33
N LYS A 351 -8.73 -5.20 -22.32
CA LYS A 351 -10.03 -5.80 -22.64
C LYS A 351 -10.32 -7.05 -21.80
N HIS A 352 -9.24 -7.73 -21.37
CA HIS A 352 -9.27 -8.99 -20.65
C HIS A 352 -8.54 -8.84 -19.31
N PHE A 353 -9.07 -9.52 -18.30
CA PHE A 353 -8.54 -9.53 -16.95
C PHE A 353 -8.57 -10.95 -16.40
N LEU A 354 -7.65 -11.26 -15.49
CA LEU A 354 -7.86 -12.30 -14.50
C LEU A 354 -8.38 -11.64 -13.23
N ARG A 355 -9.46 -12.18 -12.68
CA ARG A 355 -9.97 -11.84 -11.36
C ARG A 355 -9.61 -12.96 -10.40
N VAL A 356 -8.74 -12.66 -9.44
CA VAL A 356 -8.50 -13.54 -8.29
C VAL A 356 -9.52 -13.19 -7.21
N GLN A 357 -10.32 -14.16 -6.79
CA GLN A 357 -11.34 -14.04 -5.77
C GLN A 357 -10.94 -14.92 -4.58
N ILE A 358 -10.80 -14.31 -3.41
CA ILE A 358 -10.47 -14.97 -2.15
C ILE A 358 -11.71 -14.89 -1.26
N MET A 359 -12.15 -16.01 -0.70
CA MET A 359 -13.40 -16.10 0.06
C MET A 359 -13.21 -16.88 1.35
N ALA A 360 -13.89 -16.47 2.42
CA ALA A 360 -14.08 -17.30 3.60
C ALA A 360 -15.41 -17.03 4.32
N ASN A 361 -15.94 -18.03 5.03
CA ASN A 361 -17.24 -17.97 5.73
C ASN A 361 -17.18 -17.33 7.12
N SER A 362 -16.01 -16.88 7.57
CA SER A 362 -15.84 -16.13 8.81
C SER A 362 -14.73 -15.09 8.66
N ALA A 363 -14.78 -14.02 9.46
CA ALA A 363 -13.77 -12.96 9.43
C ALA A 363 -12.37 -13.48 9.84
N GLU A 364 -12.34 -14.44 10.77
CA GLU A 364 -11.11 -15.04 11.27
C GLU A 364 -10.44 -15.90 10.20
N ASP A 365 -11.20 -16.81 9.60
CA ASP A 365 -10.72 -17.64 8.50
C ASP A 365 -10.26 -16.77 7.33
N PHE A 366 -11.03 -15.71 7.05
CA PHE A 366 -10.70 -14.78 5.97
C PHE A 366 -9.35 -14.11 6.17
N ASP A 367 -9.06 -13.59 7.37
CA ASP A 367 -7.80 -12.90 7.63
C ASP A 367 -6.59 -13.81 7.39
N GLY A 368 -6.64 -15.04 7.91
CA GLY A 368 -5.59 -16.04 7.73
C GLY A 368 -5.46 -16.49 6.28
N TRP A 369 -6.59 -16.84 5.66
CA TRP A 369 -6.64 -17.32 4.28
C TRP A 369 -6.19 -16.25 3.28
N PHE A 370 -6.66 -15.02 3.45
CA PHE A 370 -6.24 -13.86 2.66
C PHE A 370 -4.74 -13.64 2.79
N GLY A 371 -4.19 -13.64 4.01
CA GLY A 371 -2.74 -13.51 4.22
C GLY A 371 -1.93 -14.62 3.52
N TRP A 372 -2.40 -15.86 3.60
CA TRP A 372 -1.77 -17.01 2.96
C TRP A 372 -1.75 -16.90 1.42
N VAL A 373 -2.89 -16.60 0.80
CA VAL A 373 -3.00 -16.47 -0.66
C VAL A 373 -2.21 -15.26 -1.14
N VAL A 374 -2.37 -14.11 -0.49
CA VAL A 374 -1.75 -12.85 -0.94
C VAL A 374 -0.23 -12.92 -0.89
N SER A 375 0.34 -13.54 0.15
CA SER A 375 1.80 -13.77 0.23
C SER A 375 2.38 -14.63 -0.90
N ARG A 376 1.52 -15.35 -1.65
CA ARG A 376 1.90 -16.24 -2.76
C ARG A 376 1.55 -15.70 -4.13
N LEU A 377 0.68 -14.69 -4.25
CA LEU A 377 0.25 -14.11 -5.53
C LEU A 377 1.41 -13.70 -6.45
N ARG A 378 2.55 -13.30 -5.88
CA ARG A 378 3.75 -13.01 -6.66
C ARG A 378 4.22 -14.20 -7.50
N GLN A 379 4.05 -15.43 -7.00
CA GLN A 379 4.38 -16.65 -7.75
C GLN A 379 3.46 -16.85 -8.95
N LEU A 380 2.17 -16.51 -8.83
CA LEU A 380 1.25 -16.47 -9.97
C LEU A 380 1.73 -15.46 -11.01
N PHE A 381 2.09 -14.25 -10.58
CA PHE A 381 2.57 -13.21 -11.48
C PHE A 381 3.84 -13.61 -12.23
N LEU A 382 4.82 -14.21 -11.54
CA LEU A 382 6.05 -14.71 -12.16
C LEU A 382 5.77 -15.79 -13.21
N ARG A 383 4.85 -16.72 -12.93
CA ARG A 383 4.45 -17.77 -13.89
C ARG A 383 3.71 -17.19 -15.10
N LEU A 384 2.85 -16.19 -14.90
CA LEU A 384 2.15 -15.51 -15.99
C LEU A 384 3.11 -14.66 -16.85
N GLU A 385 4.03 -13.94 -16.23
CA GLU A 385 5.06 -13.14 -16.92
C GLU A 385 6.01 -14.00 -17.76
N ALA A 386 6.23 -15.25 -17.37
CA ALA A 386 7.03 -16.21 -18.12
C ALA A 386 6.34 -16.75 -19.39
N LEU A 387 5.02 -16.54 -19.56
CA LEU A 387 4.31 -16.99 -20.75
C LEU A 387 4.65 -16.10 -21.96
N PRO A 388 4.99 -16.69 -23.11
CA PRO A 388 5.26 -15.92 -24.31
C PRO A 388 4.00 -15.18 -24.77
N ASN A 389 4.21 -14.00 -25.34
CA ASN A 389 3.16 -13.13 -25.87
C ASN A 389 2.12 -12.61 -24.85
N LEU A 390 2.37 -12.78 -23.55
CA LEU A 390 1.52 -12.27 -22.49
C LEU A 390 2.24 -11.15 -21.72
N ARG A 391 1.54 -10.04 -21.52
CA ARG A 391 1.93 -8.99 -20.58
C ARG A 391 0.87 -8.89 -19.51
N ILE A 392 1.30 -8.88 -18.25
CA ILE A 392 0.40 -8.70 -17.11
C ILE A 392 0.49 -7.28 -16.56
N TYR A 393 -0.64 -6.79 -16.09
CA TYR A 393 -0.77 -5.52 -15.39
C TYR A 393 -1.50 -5.75 -14.06
N PRO A 394 -0.83 -6.27 -13.03
CA PRO A 394 -1.42 -6.40 -11.70
C PRO A 394 -1.85 -5.02 -11.18
N PHE A 395 -3.04 -4.93 -10.58
CA PHE A 395 -3.45 -3.72 -9.87
C PHE A 395 -3.19 -3.91 -8.38
N GLY A 396 -2.34 -3.08 -7.79
CA GLY A 396 -1.94 -3.18 -6.38
C GLY A 396 -3.02 -2.77 -5.37
N ARG A 397 -4.29 -3.07 -5.65
CA ARG A 397 -5.45 -2.75 -4.81
C ARG A 397 -6.43 -3.91 -4.80
N PHE A 398 -6.92 -4.22 -3.60
CA PHE A 398 -7.94 -5.23 -3.35
C PHE A 398 -9.32 -4.58 -3.24
N PHE A 399 -10.35 -5.35 -3.54
CA PHE A 399 -11.75 -4.93 -3.47
C PHE A 399 -12.50 -5.84 -2.51
N ASP A 400 -12.64 -5.40 -1.27
CA ASP A 400 -13.16 -6.21 -0.16
C ASP A 400 -14.65 -5.93 0.10
N PHE A 401 -15.45 -6.98 0.28
CA PHE A 401 -16.88 -6.89 0.56
C PHE A 401 -17.40 -8.16 1.25
N ILE A 402 -18.60 -8.09 1.86
CA ILE A 402 -19.28 -9.25 2.44
C ILE A 402 -20.49 -9.59 1.59
N GLU A 403 -20.57 -10.83 1.13
CA GLU A 403 -21.78 -11.40 0.52
C GLU A 403 -22.60 -12.11 1.59
N THR A 404 -23.92 -11.90 1.61
CA THR A 404 -24.82 -12.75 2.40
C THR A 404 -25.41 -13.83 1.49
N LYS A 405 -25.12 -15.10 1.80
CA LYS A 405 -25.70 -16.27 1.12
C LYS A 405 -26.76 -16.92 2.01
N ASP A 406 -27.91 -17.24 1.42
CA ASP A 406 -28.95 -18.02 2.08
C ASP A 406 -28.56 -19.50 2.05
N THR A 407 -28.23 -20.09 3.19
CA THR A 407 -27.70 -21.46 3.25
C THR A 407 -28.74 -22.56 3.00
N CYS A 408 -30.05 -22.25 2.99
CA CYS A 408 -31.14 -23.10 2.54
C CYS A 408 -32.46 -22.31 2.50
N PRO A 409 -33.45 -22.63 1.63
CA PRO A 409 -34.76 -21.96 1.63
C PRO A 409 -35.61 -22.19 2.90
N LYS A 410 -35.17 -23.07 3.81
CA LYS A 410 -35.94 -23.56 4.96
C LYS A 410 -35.32 -23.27 6.35
N SER A 411 -34.15 -22.63 6.41
CA SER A 411 -33.53 -22.20 7.68
C SER A 411 -33.14 -20.73 7.57
N SER A 412 -33.56 -19.91 8.55
CA SER A 412 -33.27 -18.47 8.63
C SER A 412 -31.82 -18.12 8.98
N SER A 413 -30.87 -19.06 8.82
CA SER A 413 -29.44 -18.79 8.99
C SER A 413 -28.88 -18.11 7.75
N LYS A 414 -28.45 -16.85 7.90
CA LYS A 414 -27.68 -16.11 6.89
C LYS A 414 -26.20 -16.44 7.09
N CYS A 415 -25.52 -16.88 6.04
CA CYS A 415 -24.07 -17.05 6.07
C CYS A 415 -23.41 -15.81 5.46
N GLU A 416 -22.59 -15.10 6.24
CA GLU A 416 -21.76 -14.00 5.76
C GLU A 416 -20.47 -14.57 5.16
N VAL A 417 -20.22 -14.28 3.89
CA VAL A 417 -19.02 -14.69 3.17
C VAL A 417 -18.16 -13.46 2.92
N HIS A 418 -17.01 -13.41 3.57
CA HIS A 418 -16.00 -12.37 3.36
C HIS A 418 -15.29 -12.64 2.04
N THR A 419 -15.24 -11.64 1.16
CA THR A 419 -14.68 -11.77 -0.19
C THR A 419 -13.73 -10.62 -0.49
N SER A 420 -12.59 -10.94 -1.10
CA SER A 420 -11.69 -9.95 -1.72
C SER A 420 -11.44 -10.28 -3.18
N TRP A 421 -11.51 -9.27 -4.04
CA TRP A 421 -11.09 -9.38 -5.43
C TRP A 421 -9.78 -8.66 -5.70
N LEU A 422 -8.97 -9.25 -6.57
CA LEU A 422 -7.80 -8.64 -7.18
C LEU A 422 -7.88 -8.79 -8.69
N PHE A 423 -7.56 -7.73 -9.43
CA PHE A 423 -7.58 -7.75 -10.89
C PHE A 423 -6.17 -7.66 -11.48
N ILE A 424 -5.93 -8.49 -12.49
CA ILE A 424 -4.72 -8.49 -13.31
C ILE A 424 -5.13 -8.20 -14.75
N GLY A 425 -4.75 -7.04 -15.29
CA GLY A 425 -5.00 -6.72 -16.69
C GLY A 425 -4.11 -7.57 -17.60
N LEU A 426 -4.66 -8.03 -18.72
CA LEU A 426 -3.93 -8.84 -19.70
C LEU A 426 -3.74 -8.07 -21.00
N GLY A 427 -2.49 -7.94 -21.44
CA GLY A 427 -2.11 -7.48 -22.76
C GLY A 427 -1.52 -8.62 -23.58
N PHE A 428 -2.00 -8.78 -24.81
CA PHE A 428 -1.51 -9.79 -25.74
C PHE A 428 -0.66 -9.13 -26.81
N THR A 429 0.56 -9.60 -27.03
CA THR A 429 1.38 -9.16 -28.16
C THR A 429 1.13 -10.06 -29.37
N ALA A 430 1.16 -9.48 -30.57
CA ALA A 430 1.06 -10.28 -31.78
C ALA A 430 2.24 -11.25 -31.86
N PRO A 431 2.03 -12.53 -32.23
CA PRO A 431 3.13 -13.46 -32.44
C PRO A 431 4.02 -12.99 -33.60
N GLU A 432 5.33 -13.19 -33.48
CA GLU A 432 6.31 -12.83 -34.53
C GLU A 432 6.08 -13.58 -35.84
N ILE A 433 5.42 -14.74 -35.78
CA ILE A 433 5.00 -15.54 -36.94
C ILE A 433 3.48 -15.40 -37.06
N VAL A 434 3.03 -14.59 -38.01
CA VAL A 434 1.61 -14.46 -38.34
C VAL A 434 1.20 -15.74 -39.10
N PRO A 435 0.25 -16.56 -38.59
CA PRO A 435 -0.28 -17.66 -39.37
C PRO A 435 -0.94 -17.08 -40.63
N VAL A 436 -0.63 -17.65 -41.80
CA VAL A 436 -1.12 -17.24 -43.14
C VAL A 436 -2.66 -17.33 -43.26
N THR A 437 -3.31 -17.97 -42.29
CA THR A 437 -4.76 -18.13 -42.19
C THR A 437 -5.25 -17.43 -40.92
N GLY A 438 -6.43 -16.79 -40.96
CA GLY A 438 -7.05 -16.03 -39.87
C GLY A 438 -7.39 -16.80 -38.59
N ALA A 439 -6.41 -17.50 -38.02
CA ALA A 439 -6.48 -18.28 -36.80
C ALA A 439 -6.51 -17.33 -35.60
N THR A 440 -7.49 -17.55 -34.72
CA THR A 440 -7.58 -16.88 -33.43
C THR A 440 -6.42 -17.31 -32.54
N HIS A 441 -5.54 -16.36 -32.19
CA HIS A 441 -4.46 -16.61 -31.25
C HIS A 441 -5.03 -16.72 -29.83
N SER A 442 -5.02 -17.92 -29.25
CA SER A 442 -5.41 -18.17 -27.87
C SER A 442 -4.19 -18.49 -27.03
N ILE A 443 -4.11 -17.87 -25.85
CA ILE A 443 -3.10 -18.20 -24.83
C ILE A 443 -3.81 -19.00 -23.73
N ASN A 444 -3.33 -20.21 -23.47
CA ASN A 444 -3.87 -21.07 -22.43
C ASN A 444 -3.23 -20.73 -21.07
N LEU A 445 -4.05 -20.25 -20.14
CA LEU A 445 -3.62 -19.89 -18.77
C LEU A 445 -3.95 -20.98 -17.74
N THR A 446 -4.65 -22.05 -18.14
CA THR A 446 -5.23 -23.05 -17.24
C THR A 446 -4.17 -23.81 -16.44
N SER A 447 -3.03 -24.16 -17.05
CA SER A 447 -1.95 -24.86 -16.35
C SER A 447 -1.37 -23.99 -15.23
N VAL A 448 -1.03 -22.74 -15.54
CA VAL A 448 -0.50 -21.77 -14.57
C VAL A 448 -1.47 -21.53 -13.42
N ILE A 449 -2.76 -21.38 -13.73
CA ILE A 449 -3.82 -21.19 -12.72
C ILE A 449 -3.96 -22.44 -11.84
N ARG A 450 -3.99 -23.63 -12.44
CA ARG A 450 -4.13 -24.90 -11.70
C ARG A 450 -2.95 -25.15 -10.77
N ASP A 451 -1.73 -24.92 -11.24
CA ASP A 451 -0.52 -25.06 -10.43
C ASP A 451 -0.52 -24.10 -9.24
N PHE A 452 -0.97 -22.87 -9.46
CA PHE A 452 -1.07 -21.88 -8.39
C PHE A 452 -2.15 -22.26 -7.37
N ALA A 453 -3.33 -22.71 -7.83
CA ALA A 453 -4.39 -23.20 -6.97
C ALA A 453 -3.90 -24.37 -6.10
N PHE A 454 -3.26 -25.37 -6.71
CA PHE A 454 -2.67 -26.50 -5.99
C PHE A 454 -1.66 -26.03 -4.93
N TYR A 455 -0.81 -25.06 -5.25
CA TYR A 455 0.15 -24.51 -4.29
C TYR A 455 -0.53 -23.79 -3.11
N THR A 456 -1.62 -23.07 -3.35
CA THR A 456 -2.38 -22.42 -2.27
C THR A 456 -3.20 -23.41 -1.43
N ASP A 457 -3.62 -24.53 -2.01
CA ASP A 457 -4.38 -25.58 -1.33
C ASP A 457 -3.55 -26.33 -0.27
N GLN A 458 -2.22 -26.25 -0.31
CA GLN A 458 -1.31 -26.89 0.66
C GLN A 458 -1.25 -26.22 2.04
N TRP A 459 -2.09 -25.22 2.32
CA TRP A 459 -2.12 -24.62 3.65
C TRP A 459 -2.76 -25.55 4.67
N GLU A 460 -2.03 -25.91 5.73
CA GLU A 460 -2.50 -26.86 6.74
C GLU A 460 -3.79 -26.39 7.45
N ALA A 461 -3.97 -25.09 7.64
CA ALA A 461 -5.15 -24.52 8.28
C ALA A 461 -6.35 -24.39 7.31
N ARG A 462 -6.22 -24.79 6.04
CA ARG A 462 -7.33 -24.69 5.09
C ARG A 462 -8.42 -25.70 5.40
N HIS A 463 -9.66 -25.24 5.40
CA HIS A 463 -10.86 -26.09 5.50
C HIS A 463 -11.95 -25.64 4.52
N GLY A 464 -13.06 -26.38 4.45
CA GLY A 464 -14.11 -26.18 3.45
C GLY A 464 -14.84 -24.83 3.50
N GLY A 465 -14.57 -23.99 4.50
CA GLY A 465 -15.08 -22.62 4.59
C GLY A 465 -14.23 -21.58 3.87
N MET A 466 -13.07 -21.97 3.31
CA MET A 466 -12.10 -21.10 2.64
C MET A 466 -11.95 -21.52 1.17
N ASP A 467 -12.05 -20.55 0.26
CA ASP A 467 -11.96 -20.81 -1.18
C ASP A 467 -11.19 -19.72 -1.94
N MET A 468 -10.61 -20.09 -3.07
CA MET A 468 -9.95 -19.17 -4.00
C MET A 468 -10.31 -19.55 -5.44
N GLN A 469 -10.79 -18.57 -6.19
CA GLN A 469 -11.15 -18.72 -7.60
C GLN A 469 -10.36 -17.74 -8.46
N ILE A 470 -9.97 -18.18 -9.66
CA ILE A 470 -9.27 -17.34 -10.63
C ILE A 470 -10.00 -17.45 -11.96
N ASP A 471 -10.75 -16.40 -12.28
CA ASP A 471 -11.60 -16.37 -13.47
C ASP A 471 -11.03 -15.42 -14.52
N HIS A 472 -11.15 -15.80 -15.79
CA HIS A 472 -11.06 -14.83 -16.87
C HIS A 472 -12.35 -14.02 -16.93
N VAL A 473 -12.20 -12.69 -16.96
CA VAL A 473 -13.32 -11.77 -17.14
C VAL A 473 -12.97 -10.72 -18.18
N THR A 474 -13.96 -10.36 -18.99
CA THR A 474 -13.89 -9.23 -19.90
C THR A 474 -14.25 -7.95 -19.16
N ARG A 475 -13.85 -6.80 -19.72
CA ARG A 475 -14.22 -5.48 -19.16
C ARG A 475 -15.73 -5.32 -18.96
N ALA A 476 -16.57 -5.92 -19.82
CA ALA A 476 -18.03 -5.79 -19.75
C ALA A 476 -18.66 -6.59 -18.60
N GLU A 477 -17.94 -7.56 -18.04
CA GLU A 477 -18.39 -8.41 -16.94
C GLU A 477 -17.98 -7.85 -15.57
N ILE A 478 -17.14 -6.81 -15.55
CA ILE A 478 -16.74 -6.13 -14.31
C ILE A 478 -17.92 -5.28 -13.82
N PRO A 479 -18.36 -5.44 -12.56
CA PRO A 479 -19.48 -4.67 -12.03
C PRO A 479 -19.19 -3.16 -11.89
N GLU A 480 -20.20 -2.31 -12.07
CA GLU A 480 -20.08 -0.84 -12.01
C GLU A 480 -19.45 -0.33 -10.70
N TRP A 481 -19.83 -0.92 -9.57
CA TRP A 481 -19.31 -0.52 -8.26
C TRP A 481 -17.78 -0.64 -8.15
N VAL A 482 -17.15 -1.54 -8.92
CA VAL A 482 -15.69 -1.68 -8.96
C VAL A 482 -15.06 -0.46 -9.62
N PHE A 483 -15.71 0.09 -10.66
CA PHE A 483 -15.27 1.33 -11.30
C PHE A 483 -15.47 2.52 -10.34
N GLU A 484 -16.64 2.63 -9.71
CA GLU A 484 -16.91 3.66 -8.70
C GLU A 484 -15.89 3.63 -7.56
N PHE A 485 -15.54 2.45 -7.05
CA PHE A 485 -14.56 2.29 -5.97
C PHE A 485 -13.15 2.76 -6.37
N VAL A 486 -12.76 2.56 -7.63
CA VAL A 486 -11.52 3.11 -8.15
C VAL A 486 -11.60 4.63 -8.25
N GLU A 487 -12.71 5.18 -8.76
CA GLU A 487 -12.89 6.61 -8.99
C GLU A 487 -13.02 7.44 -7.71
N CYS A 488 -13.71 6.93 -6.69
CA CYS A 488 -13.92 7.64 -5.43
C CYS A 488 -12.63 7.83 -4.61
N GLY A 489 -11.56 7.09 -4.91
CA GLY A 489 -10.27 7.29 -4.24
C GLY A 489 -10.26 7.08 -2.74
N GLU A 490 -11.34 6.52 -2.17
CA GLU A 490 -11.43 6.22 -0.75
C GLU A 490 -10.22 5.37 -0.34
N SER A 491 -9.66 5.65 0.83
CA SER A 491 -8.55 4.87 1.40
C SER A 491 -8.90 3.38 1.40
N ASP A 492 -7.90 2.50 1.52
CA ASP A 492 -8.03 1.04 1.70
C ASP A 492 -8.86 0.72 2.97
N SER A 493 -10.13 1.07 2.92
CA SER A 493 -11.06 1.11 4.01
C SER A 493 -11.56 -0.30 4.16
N LYS A 494 -11.21 -0.91 5.29
CA LYS A 494 -11.78 -2.18 5.76
C LYS A 494 -13.29 -2.07 6.08
N HIS A 495 -14.00 -1.07 5.56
CA HIS A 495 -15.45 -1.00 5.60
C HIS A 495 -16.00 -1.95 4.54
N LEU A 496 -16.03 -3.23 4.91
CA LEU A 496 -16.68 -4.29 4.15
C LEU A 496 -18.11 -3.87 3.80
N ARG A 497 -18.37 -3.58 2.51
CA ARG A 497 -19.73 -3.32 2.04
C ARG A 497 -20.53 -4.63 2.19
N LYS A 498 -21.56 -4.64 3.05
CA LYS A 498 -22.51 -5.77 3.14
C LYS A 498 -23.40 -5.79 1.90
N ARG A 499 -23.49 -6.92 1.20
CA ARG A 499 -24.33 -7.11 0.01
C ARG A 499 -25.27 -8.29 0.13
N SER A 500 -26.51 -8.07 -0.31
CA SER A 500 -27.55 -9.09 -0.48
C SER A 500 -27.47 -9.71 -1.90
N PRO A 501 -27.87 -10.97 -2.10
CA PRO A 501 -27.58 -11.74 -3.32
C PRO A 501 -28.37 -11.33 -4.58
N ASN A 502 -29.25 -10.31 -4.49
CA ASN A 502 -30.10 -9.90 -5.61
C ASN A 502 -29.71 -8.52 -6.15
N THR A 503 -28.68 -8.48 -7.00
CA THR A 503 -28.59 -7.44 -8.04
C THR A 503 -28.33 -8.14 -9.36
N LYS A 504 -29.41 -8.52 -10.04
CA LYS A 504 -29.37 -9.14 -11.36
C LYS A 504 -28.60 -8.22 -12.33
N LEU A 505 -27.63 -8.79 -13.04
CA LEU A 505 -27.11 -8.20 -14.28
C LEU A 505 -28.30 -7.83 -15.17
N SER A 506 -28.45 -6.55 -15.49
CA SER A 506 -29.44 -6.09 -16.45
C SER A 506 -29.04 -6.60 -17.85
N LYS A 507 -29.59 -7.75 -18.22
CA LYS A 507 -29.57 -8.23 -19.61
C LYS A 507 -30.29 -7.20 -20.47
N LYS A 508 -29.54 -6.40 -21.23
CA LYS A 508 -30.09 -5.64 -22.37
C LYS A 508 -30.72 -6.63 -23.34
N LYS A 509 -32.06 -6.63 -23.40
CA LYS A 509 -32.83 -7.46 -24.33
C LYS A 509 -32.57 -6.94 -25.75
N LYS A 510 -31.90 -7.76 -26.55
CA LYS A 510 -31.90 -7.70 -28.01
C LYS A 510 -33.36 -7.91 -28.48
N ARG A 511 -33.91 -6.96 -29.23
CA ARG A 511 -35.05 -7.19 -30.12
C ARG A 511 -34.58 -6.77 -31.51
N ASP A 512 -34.34 -7.74 -32.36
CA ASP A 512 -34.28 -7.58 -33.81
C ASP A 512 -35.59 -8.10 -34.39
N SER A 513 -36.26 -7.24 -35.16
CA SER A 513 -37.15 -7.49 -36.30
C SER A 513 -37.88 -6.16 -36.52
N GLY A 514 -37.85 -5.48 -37.64
CA GLY A 514 -37.36 -5.76 -38.96
C GLY A 514 -38.04 -4.70 -39.85
N ASP A 515 -37.26 -4.21 -40.81
CA ASP A 515 -37.69 -3.64 -42.08
C ASP A 515 -38.01 -2.15 -42.26
N ALA A 516 -37.33 -1.67 -43.30
CA ALA A 516 -37.61 -0.64 -44.30
C ALA A 516 -37.86 0.84 -43.94
N SER A 517 -37.12 1.64 -44.69
CA SER A 517 -37.51 2.91 -45.35
C SER A 517 -37.19 4.23 -44.63
N ASP A 518 -36.18 4.88 -45.20
CA ASP A 518 -36.26 6.20 -45.84
C ASP A 518 -36.44 7.50 -45.02
N TYR A 519 -35.52 8.41 -45.38
CA TYR A 519 -35.69 9.86 -45.59
C TYR A 519 -35.88 10.83 -44.40
N THR A 520 -34.82 11.65 -44.27
CA THR A 520 -34.81 13.13 -44.12
C THR A 520 -35.45 13.82 -42.92
N TYR A 521 -34.59 14.60 -42.26
CA TYR A 521 -34.89 15.88 -41.62
C TYR A 521 -35.68 16.82 -42.53
N VAL A 522 -36.86 17.30 -42.10
CA VAL A 522 -37.40 18.64 -42.42
C VAL A 522 -38.27 19.15 -41.26
N MET A 523 -38.12 20.45 -40.98
CA MET A 523 -38.80 21.31 -40.02
C MET A 523 -40.27 21.65 -40.38
N ASN A 524 -40.95 22.24 -39.38
CA ASN A 524 -42.10 23.17 -39.43
C ASN A 524 -43.53 22.59 -39.36
N GLY A 525 -44.22 23.00 -38.29
CA GLY A 525 -45.21 24.08 -38.45
C GLY A 525 -46.70 23.75 -38.22
N THR A 526 -47.29 24.48 -37.27
CA THR A 526 -48.71 24.92 -37.19
C THR A 526 -49.77 23.84 -36.84
N ASN A 527 -50.88 24.08 -36.12
CA ASN A 527 -51.63 25.32 -35.83
C ASN A 527 -52.70 25.09 -34.72
N LYS A 528 -53.13 26.20 -34.08
CA LYS A 528 -54.47 26.49 -33.47
C LYS A 528 -54.88 25.77 -32.16
N THR A 529 -55.52 26.38 -31.15
CA THR A 529 -56.51 27.49 -31.06
C THR A 529 -56.54 28.04 -29.60
N VAL A 530 -56.43 29.37 -29.32
CA VAL A 530 -57.46 30.46 -29.17
C VAL A 530 -57.92 30.77 -27.72
N ALA A 531 -57.95 32.09 -27.43
CA ALA A 531 -58.62 32.89 -26.35
C ALA A 531 -57.75 33.26 -25.12
N GLY A 532 -57.64 34.52 -24.66
CA GLY A 532 -58.19 35.80 -25.14
C GLY A 532 -57.51 37.03 -24.51
N ILE A 533 -57.55 38.14 -25.27
CA ILE A 533 -57.79 39.56 -24.87
C ILE A 533 -56.81 40.26 -23.86
N SER A 534 -55.84 40.96 -24.49
CA SER A 534 -55.21 42.31 -24.30
C SER A 534 -55.87 43.42 -23.42
N PRO A 535 -55.31 44.66 -23.32
CA PRO A 535 -53.90 45.15 -23.21
C PRO A 535 -53.72 46.37 -22.23
N THR A 536 -52.48 46.82 -22.01
CA THR A 536 -52.02 48.24 -22.01
C THR A 536 -50.49 48.30 -21.78
N GLU A 537 -49.73 48.77 -22.78
CA GLU A 537 -48.94 50.04 -22.78
C GLU A 537 -47.75 50.10 -21.80
N SER A 538 -46.59 50.71 -22.06
CA SER A 538 -45.87 51.17 -23.24
C SER A 538 -44.49 51.66 -22.75
N SER A 539 -43.43 51.50 -23.57
CA SER A 539 -42.20 52.33 -23.58
C SER A 539 -41.35 52.42 -22.28
N SER A 540 -40.12 52.92 -22.20
CA SER A 540 -38.92 52.97 -23.03
C SER A 540 -37.80 53.59 -22.15
N LYS A 541 -36.53 53.28 -22.45
CA LYS A 541 -35.29 54.04 -22.12
C LYS A 541 -34.87 54.15 -20.63
N LYS A 542 -33.71 53.61 -20.23
CA LYS A 542 -32.34 54.20 -20.29
C LYS A 542 -32.20 55.64 -19.75
N SER A 543 -31.61 55.80 -18.55
CA SER A 543 -30.39 56.63 -18.25
C SER A 543 -30.19 56.71 -16.71
N LYS A 544 -29.03 56.30 -16.15
CA LYS A 544 -27.90 57.11 -15.64
C LYS A 544 -28.17 58.03 -14.43
N GLY A 545 -27.29 57.92 -13.43
CA GLY A 545 -27.02 58.87 -12.32
C GLY A 545 -27.98 58.69 -11.15
N THR A 546 -27.56 58.46 -9.90
CA THR A 546 -26.38 58.93 -9.17
C THR A 546 -26.05 57.95 -8.05
#